data_AF-A0A6S6SNC9-F1
#
_entry.id   AF-A0A6S6SNC9-F1
#
_cell.length_a   1.000
_cell.length_b   1.000
_cell.length_c   1.000
_cell.angle_alpha   90.00
_cell.angle_beta   90.00
_cell.angle_gamma   90.00
#
_symmetry.space_group_name_H-M   'P 1'
#
loop_
_entity.id
_entity.type
_entity.pdbx_description
1 polymer ?
#
loop_
_entity_poly.entity_id
_entity_poly.type
_entity_poly.pdbx_seq_one_letter_code
_entity_poly.pdbx_strand_id
1 'polypeptide(L)' 'MGKKKQSLDFSAEDISFTMKEQKIKVLSLNQNSMDVEVIIFEGEKKKVSKMAFAHLPKEIKKLLRPI' A
#
# COMPACT_ATOMS: atom_id res chain seq x y z
N MET A 1 -21.29 -18.81 -1.71
CA MET A 1 -20.70 -17.88 -2.70
C MET A 1 -19.69 -17.01 -1.98
N GLY A 2 -18.41 -17.37 -2.03
CA GLY A 2 -17.36 -16.67 -1.30
C GLY A 2 -17.15 -15.28 -1.88
N LYS A 3 -17.29 -14.25 -1.05
CA LYS A 3 -16.98 -12.86 -1.43
C LYS A 3 -15.54 -12.85 -1.94
N LYS A 4 -15.33 -12.70 -3.25
CA LYS A 4 -13.99 -12.50 -3.83
C LYS A 4 -13.43 -11.27 -3.14
N LYS A 5 -12.48 -11.46 -2.22
CA LYS A 5 -11.76 -10.36 -1.58
C LYS A 5 -11.08 -9.62 -2.73
N GLN A 6 -11.62 -8.47 -3.11
CA GLN A 6 -11.06 -7.59 -4.12
C GLN A 6 -9.85 -6.89 -3.50
N SER A 7 -8.76 -7.64 -3.40
CA SER A 7 -7.46 -7.14 -2.99
C SER A 7 -6.59 -7.11 -4.24
N LEU A 8 -6.10 -5.93 -4.60
CA LEU A 8 -5.09 -5.78 -5.65
C LEU A 8 -3.72 -5.99 -4.99
N ASP A 9 -2.98 -6.99 -5.46
CA ASP A 9 -1.60 -7.22 -5.02
C ASP A 9 -0.65 -6.39 -5.88
N PHE A 10 0.15 -5.57 -5.21
CA PHE A 10 1.22 -4.74 -5.77
C PHE A 10 2.59 -5.21 -5.25
N SER A 11 2.68 -6.37 -4.58
CA SER A 11 3.92 -6.86 -3.99
C SER A 11 4.98 -7.15 -5.08
N ALA A 12 4.50 -7.52 -6.27
CA ALA A 12 5.32 -7.69 -7.47
C ALA A 12 5.72 -6.35 -8.12
N GLU A 13 4.99 -5.27 -7.85
CA GLU A 13 5.32 -3.94 -8.35
C GLU A 13 6.29 -3.26 -7.38
N ASP A 14 7.28 -2.52 -7.91
CA ASP A 14 8.22 -1.77 -7.08
C ASP A 14 7.67 -0.41 -6.66
N ILE A 15 6.46 -0.40 -6.12
CA ILE A 15 5.79 0.83 -5.66
C ILE A 15 6.32 1.14 -4.26
N SER A 16 7.29 2.04 -4.18
CA SER A 16 7.79 2.56 -2.91
C SER A 16 7.89 4.08 -2.91
N PHE A 17 7.69 4.68 -1.74
CA PHE A 17 7.73 6.10 -1.51
C PHE A 17 8.39 6.40 -0.17
N THR A 18 9.01 7.56 -0.03
CA THR A 18 9.57 8.01 1.25
C THR A 18 8.57 8.94 1.93
N MET A 19 8.25 8.68 3.19
CA MET A 19 7.39 9.53 3.99
C MET A 19 8.06 9.77 5.34
N LYS A 20 8.28 11.04 5.72
CA LYS A 20 8.96 11.42 6.97
C LYS A 20 10.29 10.67 7.18
N GLU A 21 11.14 10.65 6.15
CA GLU A 21 12.44 9.93 6.12
C GLU A 21 12.37 8.40 6.22
N GLN A 22 11.17 7.81 6.27
CA GLN A 22 10.98 6.37 6.26
C GLN A 22 10.65 5.92 4.84
N LYS A 23 11.34 4.90 4.35
CA LYS A 23 10.99 4.27 3.07
C LYS A 23 9.78 3.38 3.30
N ILE A 24 8.76 3.50 2.46
CA ILE A 24 7.50 2.76 2.57
C ILE A 24 7.27 2.05 1.23
N LYS A 25 7.08 0.74 1.24
CA LYS A 25 6.71 -0.05 0.05
C LYS A 25 5.25 -0.49 0.14
N VAL A 26 4.50 -0.32 -0.94
CA VAL A 26 3.12 -0.80 -1.02
C VAL A 26 3.12 -2.30 -1.32
N LEU A 27 2.26 -3.04 -0.64
CA LEU A 27 2.07 -4.48 -0.85
C LEU A 27 0.74 -4.78 -1.52
N SER A 28 -0.36 -4.26 -0.97
CA SER A 28 -1.69 -4.55 -1.51
C SER A 28 -2.69 -3.44 -1.20
N LEU A 29 -3.69 -3.26 -2.06
CA LEU A 29 -4.87 -2.43 -1.80
C LEU A 29 -6.07 -3.35 -1.61
N ASN A 30 -6.69 -3.28 -0.45
CA ASN A 30 -8.02 -3.83 -0.24
C ASN A 30 -9.06 -2.85 -0.80
N GLN A 31 -9.64 -3.16 -1.96
CA GLN A 31 -10.65 -2.31 -2.61
C GLN A 31 -11.97 -2.25 -1.81
N ASN A 32 -12.22 -3.20 -0.90
CA ASN A 32 -13.43 -3.23 -0.09
C ASN A 32 -13.36 -2.24 1.08
N SER A 33 -12.24 -2.19 1.78
CA SER A 33 -12.03 -1.27 2.90
C SER A 33 -11.29 0.02 2.50
N MET A 34 -10.77 0.10 1.27
CA MET A 34 -9.87 1.16 0.81
C MET A 34 -8.62 1.31 1.69
N ASP A 35 -8.16 0.20 2.25
CA ASP A 35 -6.94 0.09 3.05
C ASP A 35 -5.79 -0.42 2.21
N VAL A 36 -4.63 0.21 2.35
CA VAL A 36 -3.39 -0.18 1.70
C VAL A 36 -2.45 -0.77 2.73
N GLU A 37 -2.04 -2.00 2.49
CA GLU A 37 -1.02 -2.66 3.27
C GLU A 37 0.35 -2.23 2.74
N VAL A 38 1.22 -1.78 3.65
CA VAL A 38 2.54 -1.23 3.34
C VAL A 38 3.60 -1.80 4.26
N ILE A 39 4.84 -1.83 3.80
CA ILE A 39 6.02 -2.10 4.62
C ILE A 39 6.76 -0.79 4.84
N ILE A 40 6.90 -0.40 6.09
CA ILE A 40 7.75 0.71 6.52
C ILE A 40 9.14 0.14 6.84
N PHE A 41 10.16 0.69 6.21
CA PHE A 41 11.56 0.34 6.42
C PHE A 41 12.18 1.40 7.34
N GLU A 42 12.57 0.98 8.54
CA GLU A 42 13.24 1.78 9.57
C GLU A 42 14.64 1.20 9.81
N GLY A 43 15.59 1.59 8.96
CA GLY A 43 16.93 1.00 8.95
C GLY A 43 16.89 -0.49 8.62
N GLU A 44 17.30 -1.33 9.57
CA GLU A 44 17.29 -2.79 9.44
C GLU A 44 15.92 -3.43 9.72
N LYS A 45 14.98 -2.67 10.31
CA LYS A 45 13.66 -3.19 10.69
C LYS A 45 12.63 -2.95 9.59
N LYS A 46 11.83 -3.98 9.33
CA LYS A 46 10.67 -3.91 8.43
C LYS A 46 9.40 -4.05 9.25
N LYS A 47 8.51 -3.08 9.15
CA LYS A 47 7.23 -3.07 9.84
C LYS A 47 6.09 -3.08 8.83
N VAL A 48 5.27 -4.12 8.87
CA VAL A 48 4.02 -4.14 8.09
C VAL A 48 3.02 -3.24 8.80
N SER A 49 2.42 -2.33 8.05
CA SER A 49 1.39 -1.42 8.53
C SER A 49 0.26 -1.29 7.52
N LYS A 50 -0.88 -0.80 7.96
CA LYS A 50 -2.05 -0.57 7.11
C LYS A 50 -2.39 0.91 7.17
N MET A 51 -2.64 1.50 6.01
CA MET A 51 -2.93 2.92 5.87
C MET A 51 -4.13 3.11 4.98
N ALA A 52 -5.02 4.05 5.29
CA ALA A 52 -6.11 4.36 4.38
C ALA A 52 -5.56 4.97 3.09
N PHE A 53 -6.09 4.52 1.94
CA PHE A 53 -5.70 4.99 0.62
C PHE A 53 -5.72 6.53 0.50
N ALA A 54 -6.65 7.20 1.19
CA ALA A 54 -6.76 8.66 1.19
C ALA A 54 -5.50 9.39 1.70
N HIS A 55 -4.78 8.81 2.65
CA HIS A 55 -3.57 9.38 3.24
C HIS A 55 -2.32 9.19 2.38
N LEU A 56 -2.39 8.37 1.33
CA LEU A 56 -1.26 8.15 0.45
C LEU A 56 -0.95 9.40 -0.38
N PRO A 57 0.32 9.58 -0.79
CA PRO A 57 0.72 10.64 -1.70
C PRO A 57 -0.08 10.59 -3.01
N LYS A 58 -0.26 11.74 -3.67
CA LYS A 58 -0.98 11.81 -4.96
C LYS A 58 -0.37 10.89 -6.02
N GLU A 59 0.95 10.74 -6.03
CA GLU A 59 1.67 9.87 -6.97
C GLU A 59 1.31 8.40 -6.76
N ILE A 60 1.35 7.94 -5.51
CA ILE A 60 0.98 6.56 -5.16
C ILE A 60 -0.51 6.30 -5.42
N LYS A 61 -1.39 7.25 -5.11
CA LYS A 61 -2.83 7.14 -5.41
C LYS A 61 -3.13 7.00 -6.90
N LYS A 62 -2.31 7.57 -7.78
CA LYS A 62 -2.46 7.41 -9.24
C LYS A 62 -2.05 6.01 -9.70
N LEU A 63 -1.01 5.43 -9.09
CA LEU A 63 -0.54 4.07 -9.39
C LEU A 63 -1.51 3.01 -8.88
N LEU A 64 -1.99 3.18 -7.65
CA LEU A 64 -2.91 2.26 -6.98
C LEU A 64 -4.37 2.48 -7.37
N ARG A 65 -4.64 3.31 -8.38
CA ARG A 65 -5.99 3.76 -8.72
C ARG A 65 -6.83 2.54 -9.11
N PRO A 66 -7.92 2.23 -8.38
CA PRO A 66 -8.84 1.20 -8.81
C PRO A 66 -9.48 1.70 -10.11
N ILE A 67 -9.21 1.00 -11.22
CA ILE A 67 -9.89 1.21 -12.51
C ILE A 67 -11.34 0.75 -12.40
#